data_AF-A0A382UKN8-F1
#
_entry.id   AF-A0A382UKN8-F1
#
_cell.length_a   1.000
_cell.length_b   1.000
_cell.length_c   1.000
_cell.angle_alpha   90.00
_cell.angle_beta   90.00
_cell.angle_gamma   90.00
#
_symmetry.space_group_name_H-M   'P 1'
#
loop_
_entity.id
_entity.type
_entity.pdbx_description
1 polymer ?
#
loop_
_entity_poly.entity_id
_entity_poly.type
_entity_poly.pdbx_seq_one_letter_code
_entity_poly.pdbx_strand_id
1 'polypeptide(L)' 'MIMQELDQLQQAALKAIDGAIDIPALEQYRVDYLGKNGALTERLKMLGQLPVADRPA' A
#
# COMPACT_ATOMS: atom_id res chain seq x y z
N MET A 1 11.39 -10.23 2.87
CA MET A 1 10.56 -9.60 3.92
C MET A 1 9.85 -8.36 3.38
N ILE A 2 10.54 -7.38 2.80
CA ILE A 2 9.87 -6.14 2.34
C ILE A 2 8.84 -6.37 1.22
N MET A 3 9.19 -7.16 0.21
CA MET A 3 8.25 -7.55 -0.86
C MET A 3 7.05 -8.32 -0.33
N GLN A 4 7.25 -9.22 0.65
CA GLN A 4 6.16 -9.99 1.25
C GLN A 4 5.16 -9.09 1.99
N GLU A 5 5.63 -8.05 2.69
CA GLU A 5 4.76 -7.07 3.33
C GLU A 5 3.99 -6.22 2.30
N LEU A 6 4.60 -5.93 1.14
CA LEU A 6 3.90 -5.26 0.03
C LEU A 6 2.83 -6.15 -0.60
N ASP A 7 3.12 -7.44 -0.81
CA ASP A 7 2.14 -8.40 -1.34
C ASP A 7 0.96 -8.56 -0.39
N GLN A 8 1.24 -8.65 0.93
CA GLN A 8 0.20 -8.69 1.96
C GLN A 8 -0.64 -7.41 1.97
N LEU A 9 0.00 -6.25 1.86
CA LEU A 9 -0.70 -4.97 1.78
C LEU A 9 -1.59 -4.89 0.53
N GLN A 10 -1.09 -5.35 -0.62
CA GLN A 10 -1.86 -5.40 -1.87
C GLN A 10 -3.09 -6.30 -1.72
N GLN A 11 -2.93 -7.51 -1.19
CA GLN A 11 -4.03 -8.44 -0.97
C GLN A 11 -5.09 -7.88 -0.01
N ALA A 12 -4.64 -7.24 1.09
CA ALA A 12 -5.54 -6.60 2.04
C ALA A 12 -6.33 -5.45 1.41
N ALA A 13 -5.67 -4.60 0.62
CA ALA A 13 -6.29 -3.49 -0.09
C ALA A 13 -7.32 -3.98 -1.11
N LEU A 14 -6.98 -4.97 -1.93
CA LEU A 14 -7.89 -5.56 -2.91
C LEU A 14 -9.13 -6.15 -2.23
N LYS A 15 -8.95 -6.91 -1.15
CA LYS A 15 -10.07 -7.49 -0.40
C LYS A 15 -10.97 -6.40 0.22
N ALA A 16 -10.40 -5.32 0.74
CA ALA A 16 -11.16 -4.21 1.29
C ALA A 16 -11.99 -3.49 0.21
N ILE A 17 -11.38 -3.27 -0.97
CA ILE A 17 -12.05 -2.65 -2.12
C ILE A 17 -13.19 -3.54 -2.65
N ASP A 18 -12.94 -4.84 -2.82
CA ASP A 18 -13.97 -5.79 -3.26
C ASP A 18 -15.16 -5.90 -2.28
N GLY A 19 -14.91 -5.65 -0.99
CA GLY A 19 -15.93 -5.66 0.06
C GLY A 19 -16.61 -4.30 0.30
N ALA A 20 -16.20 -3.24 -0.40
CA ALA A 20 -16.76 -1.91 -0.20
C ALA A 20 -18.20 -1.85 -0.73
N ILE A 21 -19.13 -1.40 0.11
CA ILE A 21 -20.56 -1.34 -0.23
C ILE A 21 -21.02 0.04 -0.70
N ASP A 22 -20.17 1.06 -0.55
CA ASP A 22 -20.49 2.43 -0.94
C ASP A 22 -19.25 3.23 -1.38
N ILE A 23 -19.52 4.35 -2.06
CA ILE A 23 -18.50 5.26 -2.57
C ILE A 23 -17.68 5.90 -1.44
N PRO A 24 -18.27 6.32 -0.30
CA PRO A 24 -17.49 6.82 0.83
C PRO A 24 -16.44 5.84 1.36
N ALA A 25 -16.76 4.54 1.45
CA ALA A 25 -15.80 3.52 1.85
C ALA A 25 -14.65 3.38 0.84
N LEU A 26 -14.94 3.41 -0.46
CA LEU A 26 -13.92 3.39 -1.51
C LEU A 26 -13.00 4.60 -1.45
N GLU A 27 -13.53 5.80 -1.21
CA GLU A 27 -12.72 7.01 -1.02
C GLU A 27 -11.84 6.92 0.22
N GLN A 28 -12.36 6.37 1.33
CA GLN A 28 -11.56 6.15 2.53
C GLN A 28 -10.41 5.18 2.25
N TYR A 29 -10.67 4.04 1.59
CA TYR A 29 -9.61 3.10 1.22
C TYR A 29 -8.58 3.71 0.27
N ARG A 30 -9.01 4.55 -0.68
CA ARG A 30 -8.10 5.29 -1.55
C ARG A 30 -7.14 6.15 -0.72
N VAL A 31 -7.64 6.85 0.30
CA VAL A 31 -6.80 7.65 1.20
C VAL A 31 -5.89 6.78 2.07
N ASP A 32 -6.41 5.70 2.65
CA ASP A 32 -5.68 4.83 3.58
C ASP A 32 -4.54 4.07 2.90
N TYR A 33 -4.73 3.63 1.66
CA TYR A 33 -3.71 2.88 0.92
C TYR A 33 -2.83 3.79 0.07
N LEU A 34 -3.42 4.74 -0.66
CA LEU A 34 -2.75 5.52 -1.71
C LEU A 34 -2.55 6.99 -1.35
N GLY A 35 -3.01 7.44 -0.18
CA GLY A 35 -2.80 8.81 0.27
C GLY A 35 -1.33 9.13 0.54
N LYS A 36 -1.03 10.41 0.76
CA LYS A 36 0.32 10.92 1.07
C LYS A 36 1.00 10.25 2.29
N ASN A 37 0.17 9.76 3.21
CA ASN A 37 0.55 9.01 4.42
C ASN A 37 -0.10 7.62 4.41
N GLY A 38 -0.57 7.16 3.26
CA GLY A 38 -1.20 5.86 3.12
C GLY A 38 -0.17 4.74 3.23
N ALA A 39 -0.65 3.55 3.55
CA ALA A 39 0.21 2.40 3.84
C ALA A 39 1.19 2.07 2.69
N LEU A 40 0.76 2.20 1.43
CA LEU A 40 1.65 1.96 0.29
C LEU A 40 2.72 3.05 0.19
N THR A 41 2.31 4.31 0.32
CA THR A 41 3.22 5.46 0.24
C THR A 41 4.30 5.40 1.32
N GLU A 42 3.95 5.06 2.55
CA GLU A 42 4.93 4.87 3.63
C GLU A 42 5.91 3.74 3.31
N ARG A 43 5.42 2.63 2.76
CA ARG A 43 6.27 1.50 2.39
C ARG A 43 7.22 1.82 1.24
N LEU A 44 6.75 2.57 0.25
CA LEU A 44 7.58 3.05 -0.87
C LEU A 44 8.64 4.05 -0.40
N LYS A 45 8.33 4.93 0.57
CA LYS A 45 9.33 5.82 1.20
C LYS A 45 10.44 5.01 1.88
N MET A 46 10.08 3.96 2.63
CA MET A 46 11.07 3.07 3.26
C MET A 46 11.96 2.39 2.22
N LEU A 47 11.39 1.93 1.10
CA LEU A 47 12.15 1.38 -0.02
C LEU A 47 13.08 2.41 -0.67
N GLY A 48 12.61 3.65 -0.82
CA GLY A 48 13.40 4.76 -1.34
C GLY A 48 14.61 5.13 -0.47
N GLN A 49 14.57 4.80 0.83
CA GLN A 49 15.70 5.01 1.75
C GLN A 49 16.78 3.92 1.65
N LEU A 50 16.49 2.79 1.00
CA LEU A 50 17.49 1.74 0.80
C LEU A 50 18.57 2.20 -0.20
N PRO A 51 19.84 1.80 0.00
CA PRO A 51 20.89 1.91 -1.00
C PRO A 51 20.43 1.29 -2.32
N VAL A 52 20.85 1.85 -3.46
CA VAL A 52 20.41 1.40 -4.79
C VAL A 52 20.68 -0.10 -5.00
N ALA A 53 21.77 -0.63 -4.44
CA ALA A 53 22.12 -2.04 -4.52
C ALA A 53 21.16 -2.98 -3.77
N ASP A 54 20.43 -2.46 -2.77
CA ASP A 54 19.50 -3.22 -1.92
C ASP A 54 18.04 -3.01 -2.32
N ARG A 55 17.78 -2.16 -3.33
CA ARG A 55 16.43 -1.96 -3.86
C ARG A 55 16.02 -3.20 -4.67
N PRO A 56 14.81 -3.73 -4.45
CA PRO A 56 14.26 -4.74 -5.34
C PRO A 56 14.20 -4.17 -6.78
N ALA A 57 14.67 -4.96 -7.74
CA ALA A 57 14.62 -4.64 -9.18
C ALA A 57 13.21 -4.82 -9.75
#